data_AF-A0A2V7MD87-F1
#
_entry.id   AF-A0A2V7MD87-F1
#
_cell.length_a   1.000
_cell.length_b   1.000
_cell.length_c   1.000
_cell.angle_alpha   90.00
_cell.angle_beta   90.00
_cell.angle_gamma   90.00
#
_symmetry.space_group_name_H-M   'P 1'
#
loop_
_entity.id
_entity.type
_entity.pdbx_description
1 polymer ?
#
loop_
_entity_poly.entity_id
_entity_poly.type
_entity_poly.pdbx_seq_one_letter_code
_entity_poly.pdbx_strand_id
1 'polypeptide(L)'
;MVALPFLVNACINEPTAARTGSRLSAARLLAADPVSLKLDPTAGNFPPPDFLRETGNGPFSQAQWTNKVALDGKFSVLLAKAVDFASCYTATPENGCAAFAAAIVTGVEGITIADLGDIGFSVSGSCGGGSPRFNLSYDTDGDGQANGVAFYGCAAHVSGTPAAGWTSMSVSAVTPDFCYTFPDGACTLTPASTVVELSVLVDEKGTWHIDRVQAAAATTGEPNGT
;
A
#
# COMPACT_ATOMS: atom_id res chain seq x y z
N MET A 1 -27.07 21.69 -44.06
CA MET A 1 -27.74 21.95 -42.76
C MET A 1 -28.33 20.63 -42.30
N VAL A 2 -28.07 20.23 -41.04
CA VAL A 2 -28.58 19.03 -40.30
C VAL A 2 -27.92 17.70 -40.74
N ALA A 3 -26.87 17.18 -40.08
CA ALA A 3 -26.71 16.59 -38.73
C ALA A 3 -27.21 15.13 -38.61
N LEU A 4 -26.23 14.25 -38.30
CA LEU A 4 -26.30 12.80 -38.00
C LEU A 4 -27.21 12.46 -36.80
N PRO A 5 -27.61 11.18 -36.60
CA PRO A 5 -26.77 10.28 -35.79
C PRO A 5 -26.62 8.84 -36.33
N PHE A 6 -25.45 8.28 -36.01
CA PHE A 6 -25.06 6.88 -36.17
C PHE A 6 -25.75 5.96 -35.15
N LEU A 7 -26.09 4.75 -35.59
CA LEU A 7 -26.22 3.54 -34.76
C LEU A 7 -25.89 2.33 -35.64
N VAL A 8 -24.73 1.70 -35.44
CA VAL A 8 -24.51 0.31 -35.87
C VAL A 8 -23.73 -0.43 -34.80
N ASN A 9 -24.41 -1.46 -34.28
CA ASN A 9 -23.93 -2.50 -33.40
C ASN A 9 -23.08 -3.51 -34.20
N ALA A 10 -21.98 -4.01 -33.66
CA ALA A 10 -21.45 -5.32 -34.06
C ALA A 10 -20.52 -5.91 -32.97
N CYS A 11 -20.97 -7.00 -32.37
CA CYS A 11 -20.10 -8.01 -31.73
C CYS A 11 -19.15 -8.63 -32.76
N ILE A 12 -17.96 -9.11 -32.36
CA ILE A 12 -17.31 -10.36 -32.84
C ILE A 12 -16.02 -10.64 -31.98
N ASN A 13 -16.03 -11.82 -31.36
CA ASN A 13 -14.99 -12.79 -30.96
C ASN A 13 -13.48 -12.45 -30.89
N GLU A 14 -12.83 -12.96 -29.82
CA GLU A 14 -11.39 -13.20 -29.66
C GLU A 14 -10.79 -14.10 -30.77
N PRO A 15 -9.47 -14.01 -31.05
CA PRO A 15 -8.54 -15.00 -30.48
C PRO A 15 -7.09 -14.51 -30.16
N THR A 16 -6.49 -15.19 -29.18
CA THR A 16 -5.07 -15.52 -28.91
C THR A 16 -3.96 -14.92 -29.81
N ALA A 17 -2.98 -14.20 -29.23
CA ALA A 17 -1.52 -14.38 -29.44
C ALA A 17 -0.68 -13.27 -28.76
N ALA A 18 0.42 -13.68 -28.12
CA ALA A 18 1.40 -12.83 -27.46
C ALA A 18 2.12 -11.84 -28.41
N ARG A 19 2.37 -10.61 -27.94
CA ARG A 19 3.60 -9.88 -28.26
C ARG A 19 3.88 -8.76 -27.24
N THR A 20 5.09 -8.84 -26.68
CA THR A 20 5.89 -7.77 -26.09
C THR A 20 5.77 -6.48 -26.89
N GLY A 21 5.45 -5.37 -26.22
CA GLY A 21 5.35 -4.07 -26.89
C GLY A 21 5.10 -2.89 -25.93
N SER A 22 6.20 -2.27 -25.51
CA SER A 22 6.33 -0.85 -25.14
C SER A 22 5.53 -0.31 -23.94
N ARG A 23 6.05 -0.53 -22.72
CA ARG A 23 5.81 0.35 -21.56
C ARG A 23 6.80 1.55 -21.50
N LEU A 24 7.59 1.77 -22.55
CA LEU A 24 8.56 2.85 -22.66
C LEU A 24 7.99 4.01 -23.49
N SER A 25 7.01 4.75 -22.94
CA SER A 25 6.68 6.14 -23.39
C SER A 25 5.57 6.85 -22.61
N ALA A 26 5.16 6.36 -21.43
CA ALA A 26 4.32 7.18 -20.53
C ALA A 26 5.14 8.12 -19.62
N ALA A 27 6.48 8.02 -19.69
CA ALA A 27 7.37 9.01 -19.08
C ALA A 27 7.42 10.26 -19.98
N ARG A 28 6.73 11.31 -19.55
CA ARG A 28 6.72 12.72 -20.01
C ARG A 28 5.36 13.16 -20.55
N LEU A 29 4.64 13.80 -19.63
CA LEU A 29 3.53 14.75 -19.74
C LEU A 29 2.33 14.29 -18.90
N LEU A 30 2.50 14.34 -17.58
CA LEU A 30 1.39 14.69 -16.70
C LEU A 30 1.70 16.07 -16.15
N ALA A 31 0.89 17.04 -16.57
CA ALA A 31 0.85 18.36 -15.98
C ALA A 31 0.65 18.22 -14.47
N ALA A 32 1.32 19.10 -13.72
CA ALA A 32 1.23 19.22 -12.29
C ALA A 32 -0.21 19.55 -11.85
N ASP A 33 -1.02 18.52 -11.64
CA ASP A 33 -1.78 18.50 -10.38
C ASP A 33 -0.72 18.41 -9.26
N PRO A 34 -0.87 19.14 -8.13
CA PRO A 34 -0.13 18.74 -6.95
C PRO A 34 -0.45 17.26 -6.76
N VAL A 35 0.55 16.40 -6.86
CA VAL A 35 0.34 14.95 -6.77
C VAL A 35 -0.09 14.66 -5.34
N SER A 36 -1.38 14.80 -5.07
CA SER A 36 -1.98 14.37 -3.83
C SER A 36 -1.74 12.87 -3.78
N LEU A 37 -1.12 12.44 -2.70
CA LEU A 37 -1.01 11.02 -2.40
C LEU A 37 -2.41 10.38 -2.48
N LYS A 38 -2.50 9.11 -2.85
CA LYS A 38 -3.76 8.35 -2.80
C LYS A 38 -3.55 7.05 -2.06
N LEU A 39 -4.61 6.56 -1.41
CA LEU A 39 -4.63 5.22 -0.82
C LEU A 39 -5.43 4.31 -1.73
N ASP A 40 -4.80 3.24 -2.20
CA ASP A 40 -5.42 2.21 -3.00
C ASP A 40 -5.54 0.93 -2.16
N PRO A 41 -6.73 0.64 -1.59
CA PRO A 41 -6.95 -0.55 -0.79
C PRO A 41 -6.77 -1.80 -1.65
N THR A 42 -5.99 -2.75 -1.16
CA THR A 42 -5.73 -4.02 -1.82
C THR A 42 -5.73 -5.15 -0.79
N ALA A 43 -6.28 -6.30 -1.14
CA ALA A 43 -6.23 -7.49 -0.30
C ALA A 43 -5.90 -8.69 -1.18
N GLY A 44 -5.17 -9.66 -0.64
CA GLY A 44 -4.70 -10.79 -1.44
C GLY A 44 -4.00 -11.83 -0.60
N ASN A 45 -3.17 -12.64 -1.24
CA ASN A 45 -2.32 -13.64 -0.60
C ASN A 45 -0.86 -13.50 -1.07
N PHE A 46 0.10 -13.71 -0.17
CA PHE A 46 1.51 -13.92 -0.54
C PHE A 46 1.68 -15.27 -1.26
N PRO A 47 2.51 -15.39 -2.31
CA PRO A 47 2.73 -16.67 -2.99
C PRO A 47 3.77 -17.49 -2.20
N PRO A 48 3.52 -18.72 -1.65
CA PRO A 48 3.40 -20.02 -2.37
C PRO A 48 2.61 -21.12 -1.57
N PRO A 49 2.76 -22.44 -1.82
CA PRO A 49 2.29 -23.24 -2.96
C PRO A 49 0.77 -23.47 -2.88
N ASP A 50 0.01 -22.66 -3.61
CA ASP A 50 -1.46 -22.70 -3.82
C ASP A 50 -2.38 -23.05 -2.62
N PHE A 51 -2.79 -22.02 -1.86
CA PHE A 51 -3.97 -22.06 -0.99
C PHE A 51 -5.18 -21.47 -1.74
N LEU A 52 -5.73 -22.26 -2.66
CA LEU A 52 -6.92 -22.07 -3.53
C LEU A 52 -7.80 -20.82 -3.27
N ARG A 53 -7.23 -19.67 -3.63
CA ARG A 53 -7.78 -18.36 -4.02
C ARG A 53 -9.09 -17.88 -3.39
N GLU A 54 -8.94 -16.88 -2.52
CA GLU A 54 -9.61 -15.59 -2.79
C GLU A 54 -8.54 -14.52 -3.03
N THR A 55 -8.61 -13.89 -4.22
CA THR A 55 -7.75 -12.78 -4.65
C THR A 55 -8.56 -11.50 -4.49
N GLY A 56 -8.40 -10.82 -3.36
CA GLY A 56 -9.19 -9.64 -3.02
C GLY A 56 -9.90 -9.79 -1.68
N ASN A 57 -10.88 -8.92 -1.47
CA ASN A 57 -11.81 -9.01 -0.35
C ASN A 57 -12.42 -10.41 -0.28
N GLY A 58 -12.21 -11.08 0.84
CA GLY A 58 -12.60 -12.47 1.05
C GLY A 58 -12.75 -12.85 2.53
N PRO A 59 -12.94 -14.14 2.86
CA PRO A 59 -13.22 -14.59 4.21
C PRO A 59 -12.05 -14.36 5.18
N PHE A 60 -10.82 -14.22 4.65
CA PHE A 60 -9.61 -14.10 5.46
C PHE A 60 -8.95 -12.73 5.41
N SER A 61 -9.26 -11.90 4.42
CA SER A 61 -8.74 -10.54 4.31
C SER A 61 -9.72 -9.59 3.62
N GLN A 62 -9.67 -8.31 4.01
CA GLN A 62 -10.50 -7.26 3.42
C GLN A 62 -9.73 -5.93 3.41
N ALA A 63 -9.77 -5.23 2.29
CA ALA A 63 -9.27 -3.88 2.11
C ALA A 63 -10.29 -3.06 1.31
N GLN A 64 -10.92 -2.06 1.94
CA GLN A 64 -11.93 -1.23 1.27
C GLN A 64 -12.09 0.13 1.94
N TRP A 65 -12.47 1.13 1.16
CA TRP A 65 -12.96 2.40 1.69
C TRP A 65 -14.24 2.21 2.50
N THR A 66 -14.37 2.90 3.62
CA THR A 66 -15.50 2.82 4.56
C THR A 66 -15.77 4.17 5.24
N ASN A 67 -16.98 4.36 5.77
CA ASN A 67 -17.38 5.58 6.51
C ASN A 67 -17.52 5.34 8.02
N LYS A 68 -16.99 4.20 8.49
CA LYS A 68 -17.42 3.61 9.76
C LYS A 68 -16.66 4.15 10.97
N VAL A 69 -15.44 4.72 10.81
CA VAL A 69 -14.53 4.91 11.96
C VAL A 69 -13.86 6.28 12.09
N ALA A 70 -14.05 7.21 11.15
CA ALA A 70 -13.46 8.54 11.28
C ALA A 70 -14.53 9.58 11.66
N LEU A 71 -14.42 10.11 12.88
CA LEU A 71 -15.03 11.35 13.41
C LEU A 71 -16.07 12.02 12.52
N ASP A 72 -17.34 12.05 12.96
CA ASP A 72 -18.33 12.99 12.41
C ASP A 72 -18.56 12.90 10.88
N GLY A 73 -18.50 11.70 10.28
CA GLY A 73 -18.92 11.47 8.90
C GLY A 73 -17.82 11.47 7.84
N LYS A 74 -16.62 10.97 8.16
CA LYS A 74 -15.45 10.93 7.27
C LYS A 74 -15.17 9.53 6.70
N PHE A 75 -14.43 9.48 5.59
CA PHE A 75 -14.00 8.25 4.90
C PHE A 75 -12.66 7.75 5.45
N SER A 76 -12.50 6.44 5.62
CA SER A 76 -11.24 5.77 5.99
C SER A 76 -11.06 4.47 5.22
N VAL A 77 -9.85 3.92 5.19
CA VAL A 77 -9.60 2.58 4.62
C VAL A 77 -9.66 1.54 5.71
N LEU A 78 -10.59 0.59 5.60
CA LEU A 78 -10.62 -0.62 6.42
C LEU A 78 -9.61 -1.63 5.88
N LEU A 79 -8.72 -2.12 6.74
CA LEU A 79 -7.84 -3.26 6.51
C LEU A 79 -8.14 -4.33 7.57
N ALA A 80 -8.47 -5.54 7.15
CA ALA A 80 -8.76 -6.64 8.07
C ALA A 80 -8.10 -7.94 7.62
N LYS A 81 -7.62 -8.70 8.62
CA LYS A 81 -7.22 -10.11 8.47
C LYS A 81 -7.84 -10.93 9.61
N ALA A 82 -8.44 -12.06 9.26
CA ALA A 82 -9.18 -12.90 10.22
C ALA A 82 -8.33 -13.98 10.91
N VAL A 83 -7.19 -14.36 10.30
CA VAL A 83 -6.33 -15.48 10.73
C VAL A 83 -5.13 -14.97 11.51
N ASP A 84 -4.82 -15.63 12.64
CA ASP A 84 -3.67 -15.27 13.49
C ASP A 84 -2.35 -15.73 12.87
N PHE A 85 -1.35 -14.85 12.84
CA PHE A 85 -0.02 -15.17 12.34
C PHE A 85 0.63 -16.30 13.14
N ALA A 86 0.42 -16.34 14.46
CA ALA A 86 0.95 -17.42 15.31
C ALA A 86 0.38 -18.80 14.93
N SER A 87 -0.87 -18.86 14.44
CA SER A 87 -1.50 -20.11 13.99
C SER A 87 -0.83 -20.70 12.75
N CYS A 88 -0.10 -19.89 11.99
CA CYS A 88 0.55 -20.27 10.75
C CYS A 88 1.85 -21.04 10.93
N TYR A 89 2.48 -20.94 12.10
CA TYR A 89 3.74 -21.62 12.43
C TYR A 89 3.51 -22.80 13.38
N THR A 90 2.43 -23.54 13.13
CA THR A 90 2.08 -24.76 13.88
C THR A 90 2.21 -26.00 13.00
N ALA A 91 2.12 -27.19 13.59
CA ALA A 91 2.14 -28.45 12.82
C ALA A 91 0.93 -28.61 11.87
N THR A 92 -0.15 -27.84 12.10
CA THR A 92 -1.37 -27.83 11.29
C THR A 92 -1.83 -26.39 11.07
N PRO A 93 -1.25 -25.67 10.09
CA PRO A 93 -1.56 -24.25 9.85
C PRO A 93 -3.03 -24.00 9.53
N GLU A 94 -3.57 -22.88 10.01
CA GLU A 94 -4.91 -22.44 9.65
C GLU A 94 -4.99 -21.99 8.18
N ASN A 95 -6.16 -22.15 7.57
CA ASN A 95 -6.39 -21.69 6.21
C ASN A 95 -6.42 -20.15 6.16
N GLY A 96 -5.83 -19.52 5.14
CA GLY A 96 -5.73 -18.06 5.05
C GLY A 96 -4.47 -17.44 5.69
N CYS A 97 -3.50 -18.26 6.08
CA CYS A 97 -2.20 -17.81 6.59
C CYS A 97 -1.45 -16.88 5.63
N ALA A 98 -1.53 -17.12 4.32
CA ALA A 98 -0.93 -16.27 3.31
C ALA A 98 -1.69 -14.96 3.06
N ALA A 99 -2.90 -14.79 3.62
CA ALA A 99 -3.75 -13.63 3.33
C ALA A 99 -3.17 -12.33 3.89
N PHE A 100 -3.40 -11.23 3.20
CA PHE A 100 -3.06 -9.89 3.65
C PHE A 100 -4.13 -8.89 3.25
N ALA A 101 -4.18 -7.78 3.98
CA ALA A 101 -4.86 -6.55 3.59
C ALA A 101 -3.85 -5.42 3.60
N ALA A 102 -3.89 -4.54 2.61
CA ALA A 102 -2.96 -3.42 2.51
C ALA A 102 -3.65 -2.17 1.93
N ALA A 103 -3.03 -1.02 2.15
CA ALA A 103 -3.29 0.19 1.39
C ALA A 103 -1.98 0.59 0.71
N ILE A 104 -1.98 0.64 -0.62
CA ILE A 104 -0.85 1.16 -1.40
C ILE A 104 -0.96 2.68 -1.43
N VAL A 105 0.14 3.36 -1.11
CA VAL A 105 0.22 4.81 -1.24
C VAL A 105 0.75 5.11 -2.63
N THR A 106 -0.11 5.63 -3.50
CA THR A 106 0.30 6.05 -4.85
C THR A 106 0.55 7.55 -4.90
N GLY A 107 1.39 7.99 -5.84
CA GLY A 107 1.89 9.35 -5.96
C GLY A 107 3.25 9.59 -5.30
N VAL A 108 3.87 8.56 -4.71
CA VAL A 108 5.24 8.61 -4.16
C VAL A 108 6.27 8.04 -5.12
N GLU A 109 5.85 7.33 -6.16
CA GLU A 109 6.74 6.59 -7.06
C GLU A 109 7.70 7.54 -7.78
N GLY A 110 8.99 7.21 -7.77
CA GLY A 110 10.06 8.01 -8.36
C GLY A 110 10.53 9.19 -7.51
N ILE A 111 9.89 9.50 -6.37
CA ILE A 111 10.40 10.48 -5.40
C ILE A 111 11.66 9.90 -4.75
N THR A 112 12.66 10.74 -4.47
CA THR A 112 13.85 10.28 -3.74
C THR A 112 13.53 10.06 -2.26
N ILE A 113 14.26 9.18 -1.59
CA ILE A 113 14.10 8.99 -0.14
C ILE A 113 14.32 10.29 0.64
N ALA A 114 15.25 11.14 0.18
CA ALA A 114 15.48 12.47 0.76
C ALA A 114 14.23 13.38 0.65
N ASP A 115 13.59 13.38 -0.52
CA ASP A 115 12.44 14.23 -0.81
C ASP A 115 11.13 13.67 -0.24
N LEU A 116 11.05 12.35 0.02
CA LEU A 116 9.90 11.71 0.67
C LEU A 116 9.73 12.17 2.12
N GLY A 117 10.86 12.43 2.81
CA GLY A 117 10.89 12.91 4.17
C GLY A 117 10.26 11.95 5.19
N ASP A 118 9.73 12.51 6.27
CA ASP A 118 9.00 11.74 7.28
C ASP A 118 7.57 11.44 6.82
N ILE A 119 7.15 10.21 7.04
CA ILE A 119 5.82 9.70 6.72
C ILE A 119 5.02 9.59 8.03
N GLY A 120 3.96 10.38 8.14
CA GLY A 120 3.02 10.35 9.26
C GLY A 120 1.74 9.61 8.90
N PHE A 121 1.16 8.86 9.83
CA PHE A 121 -0.13 8.20 9.60
C PHE A 121 -0.94 8.02 10.88
N SER A 122 -2.25 7.82 10.72
CA SER A 122 -3.18 7.56 11.82
C SER A 122 -3.88 6.24 11.61
N VAL A 123 -3.78 5.33 12.59
CA VAL A 123 -4.50 4.04 12.58
C VAL A 123 -5.36 3.83 13.82
N SER A 124 -6.44 3.07 13.70
CA SER A 124 -7.24 2.62 14.83
C SER A 124 -6.71 1.31 15.42
N GLY A 125 -6.73 1.14 16.74
CA GLY A 125 -6.45 -0.14 17.41
C GLY A 125 -5.08 -0.21 18.08
N SER A 126 -4.76 -1.39 18.61
CA SER A 126 -3.50 -1.65 19.33
C SER A 126 -2.40 -2.07 18.36
N CYS A 127 -1.19 -1.50 18.51
CA CYS A 127 0.00 -2.02 17.83
C CYS A 127 0.39 -3.37 18.44
N GLY A 128 0.50 -4.41 17.60
CA GLY A 128 0.86 -5.79 17.96
C GLY A 128 2.28 -6.17 17.52
N GLY A 129 2.50 -7.46 17.23
CA GLY A 129 3.78 -8.09 16.84
C GLY A 129 4.35 -7.66 15.50
N GLY A 130 4.17 -6.40 15.11
CA GLY A 130 4.59 -5.84 13.84
C GLY A 130 3.43 -5.20 13.09
N SER A 131 2.17 -5.62 13.28
CA SER A 131 1.03 -5.05 12.55
C SER A 131 0.42 -3.78 13.17
N PRO A 132 0.02 -2.79 12.33
CA PRO A 132 0.27 -2.67 10.89
C PRO A 132 1.74 -2.40 10.55
N ARG A 133 2.16 -2.89 9.38
CA ARG A 133 3.52 -2.83 8.84
C ARG A 133 3.62 -1.82 7.71
N PHE A 134 4.73 -1.10 7.62
CA PHE A 134 4.98 -0.17 6.53
C PHE A 134 6.16 -0.70 5.72
N ASN A 135 5.91 -0.93 4.44
CA ASN A 135 6.93 -1.41 3.53
C ASN A 135 7.22 -0.32 2.51
N LEU A 136 8.49 0.05 2.43
CA LEU A 136 9.04 0.98 1.46
C LEU A 136 9.94 0.20 0.51
N SER A 137 9.44 -0.09 -0.68
CA SER A 137 10.23 -0.67 -1.76
C SER A 137 11.02 0.44 -2.45
N TYR A 138 12.31 0.23 -2.65
CA TYR A 138 13.21 1.26 -3.18
C TYR A 138 14.10 0.74 -4.31
N ASP A 139 14.39 1.63 -5.25
CA ASP A 139 15.29 1.46 -6.37
C ASP A 139 16.55 2.30 -6.11
N THR A 140 17.71 1.69 -6.33
CA THR A 140 19.04 2.24 -6.12
C THR A 140 19.83 2.43 -7.41
N ASP A 141 19.41 1.81 -8.51
CA ASP A 141 20.11 1.83 -9.80
C ASP A 141 19.32 2.53 -10.94
N GLY A 142 18.07 2.88 -10.69
CA GLY A 142 17.22 3.66 -11.59
C GLY A 142 16.59 2.83 -12.70
N ASP A 143 16.57 1.50 -12.59
CA ASP A 143 15.94 0.61 -13.58
C ASP A 143 14.40 0.52 -13.42
N GLY A 144 13.85 1.14 -12.36
CA GLY A 144 12.43 1.16 -12.05
C GLY A 144 11.93 -0.12 -11.37
N GLN A 145 12.81 -1.00 -10.93
CA GLN A 145 12.51 -2.17 -10.10
C GLN A 145 13.03 -1.98 -8.68
N ALA A 146 12.34 -2.58 -7.72
CA ALA A 146 12.80 -2.54 -6.34
C ALA A 146 14.10 -3.36 -6.20
N ASN A 147 15.18 -2.71 -5.77
CA ASN A 147 16.41 -3.38 -5.35
C ASN A 147 16.38 -3.76 -3.86
N GLY A 148 15.39 -3.31 -3.10
CA GLY A 148 15.23 -3.69 -1.70
C GLY A 148 13.93 -3.20 -1.08
N VAL A 149 13.73 -3.59 0.18
CA VAL A 149 12.58 -3.18 1.00
C VAL A 149 13.04 -2.73 2.38
N ALA A 150 12.53 -1.60 2.82
CA ALA A 150 12.67 -1.08 4.18
C ALA A 150 11.34 -1.22 4.94
N PHE A 151 11.44 -1.74 6.16
CA PHE A 151 10.32 -2.10 7.02
C PHE A 151 10.25 -1.18 8.25
N TYR A 152 9.03 -0.76 8.59
CA TYR A 152 8.72 -0.01 9.80
C TYR A 152 7.51 -0.63 10.52
N GLY A 153 7.66 -0.91 11.80
CA GLY A 153 6.63 -1.51 12.64
C GLY A 153 5.85 -0.49 13.47
N CYS A 154 4.52 -0.67 13.56
CA CYS A 154 3.63 0.20 14.34
C CYS A 154 4.15 0.52 15.76
N ALA A 155 4.59 -0.50 16.51
CA ALA A 155 4.93 -0.36 17.92
C ALA A 155 6.15 0.54 18.18
N ALA A 156 7.12 0.58 17.26
CA ALA A 156 8.35 1.35 17.44
C ALA A 156 8.19 2.84 17.12
N HIS A 157 7.13 3.21 16.38
CA HIS A 157 7.00 4.53 15.75
C HIS A 157 5.75 5.29 16.16
N VAL A 158 5.12 4.92 17.28
CA VAL A 158 3.99 5.67 17.87
C VAL A 158 4.44 7.05 18.33
N SER A 159 3.75 8.11 17.90
CA SER A 159 4.08 9.49 18.22
C SER A 159 2.85 10.37 18.50
N GLY A 160 3.07 11.45 19.27
CA GLY A 160 2.08 12.50 19.51
C GLY A 160 0.91 12.14 20.45
N THR A 161 -0.02 13.07 20.60
CA THR A 161 -1.34 12.82 21.24
C THR A 161 -2.34 12.57 20.12
N PRO A 162 -2.83 11.34 19.95
CA PRO A 162 -3.72 11.05 18.84
C PRO A 162 -5.14 11.57 19.09
N ALA A 163 -5.93 11.64 18.01
CA ALA A 163 -7.38 11.78 18.14
C ALA A 163 -7.94 10.62 18.99
N ALA A 164 -9.02 10.88 19.74
CA ALA A 164 -9.61 9.87 20.61
C ALA A 164 -9.92 8.57 19.83
N GLY A 165 -9.32 7.45 20.26
CA GLY A 165 -9.48 6.13 19.63
C GLY A 165 -8.55 5.83 18.45
N TRP A 166 -7.64 6.74 18.11
CA TRP A 166 -6.63 6.55 17.08
C TRP A 166 -5.22 6.55 17.68
N THR A 167 -4.24 6.13 16.90
CA THR A 167 -2.82 6.18 17.21
C THR A 167 -2.11 6.86 16.05
N SER A 168 -1.42 7.97 16.33
CA SER A 168 -0.57 8.64 15.36
C SER A 168 0.80 7.99 15.38
N MET A 169 1.39 7.86 14.21
CA MET A 169 2.72 7.29 14.02
C MET A 169 3.49 8.11 13.01
N SER A 170 4.80 8.10 13.15
CA SER A 170 5.73 8.80 12.26
C SER A 170 6.93 7.92 12.02
N VAL A 171 7.18 7.58 10.75
CA VAL A 171 8.35 6.84 10.32
C VAL A 171 9.18 7.73 9.40
N SER A 172 10.50 7.67 9.51
CA SER A 172 11.36 8.39 8.56
C SER A 172 11.69 7.49 7.38
N ALA A 173 11.60 8.00 6.15
CA ALA A 173 12.00 7.26 4.97
C ALA A 173 13.46 6.76 5.01
N VAL A 174 14.31 7.30 5.91
CA VAL A 174 15.74 6.94 6.03
C VAL A 174 16.11 6.09 7.25
N THR A 175 15.21 5.85 8.22
CA THR A 175 15.54 5.09 9.45
C THR A 175 14.58 3.92 9.70
N PRO A 176 14.69 2.81 8.95
CA PRO A 176 13.83 1.65 9.15
C PRO A 176 14.21 0.81 10.38
N ASP A 177 13.24 0.05 10.89
CA ASP A 177 13.49 -0.96 11.93
C ASP A 177 14.29 -2.14 11.38
N PHE A 178 14.03 -2.47 10.12
CA PHE A 178 14.70 -3.53 9.38
C PHE A 178 14.71 -3.20 7.90
N CYS A 179 15.76 -3.59 7.17
CA CYS A 179 15.80 -3.47 5.73
C CYS A 179 16.67 -4.56 5.09
N TYR A 180 16.33 -4.93 3.86
CA TYR A 180 17.05 -5.93 3.08
C TYR A 180 17.08 -5.54 1.59
N THR A 181 18.02 -6.11 0.85
CA THR A 181 18.27 -5.85 -0.58
C THR A 181 18.26 -7.15 -1.38
N PHE A 182 17.99 -7.03 -2.69
CA PHE A 182 18.01 -8.13 -3.66
C PHE A 182 19.22 -7.97 -4.60
N PRO A 183 20.01 -9.03 -4.87
CA PRO A 183 20.12 -10.29 -4.12
C PRO A 183 20.94 -10.09 -2.83
N ASP A 184 20.42 -10.62 -1.72
CA ASP A 184 20.93 -10.59 -0.33
C ASP A 184 22.21 -9.75 -0.08
N GLY A 185 22.05 -8.57 0.51
CA GLY A 185 23.16 -7.69 0.89
C GLY A 185 22.87 -6.85 2.14
N ALA A 186 23.88 -6.06 2.55
CA ALA A 186 23.65 -5.02 3.56
C ALA A 186 22.63 -3.99 3.03
N CYS A 187 21.84 -3.41 3.93
CA CYS A 187 20.86 -2.39 3.57
C CYS A 187 21.53 -1.18 2.91
N THR A 188 21.14 -0.88 1.66
CA THR A 188 21.67 0.23 0.84
C THR A 188 20.66 1.34 0.61
N LEU A 189 19.68 1.49 1.51
CA LEU A 189 18.74 2.61 1.44
C LEU A 189 19.50 3.93 1.61
N THR A 190 19.71 4.65 0.50
CA THR A 190 20.38 5.94 0.52
C THR A 190 19.37 7.06 0.28
N PRO A 191 19.68 8.31 0.68
CA PRO A 191 18.83 9.45 0.36
C PRO A 191 18.59 9.65 -1.15
N ALA A 192 19.47 9.12 -2.01
CA ALA A 192 19.36 9.22 -3.47
C ALA A 192 18.55 8.07 -4.11
N SER A 193 18.23 7.02 -3.35
CA SER A 193 17.35 5.94 -3.81
C SER A 193 15.95 6.50 -4.12
N THR A 194 15.25 5.90 -5.07
CA THR A 194 13.91 6.31 -5.46
C THR A 194 12.87 5.34 -4.91
N VAL A 195 11.70 5.87 -4.54
CA VAL A 195 10.57 5.05 -4.08
C VAL A 195 9.98 4.30 -5.27
N VAL A 196 9.82 2.99 -5.13
CA VAL A 196 9.10 2.14 -6.08
C VAL A 196 7.67 1.93 -5.61
N GLU A 197 7.48 1.66 -4.32
CA GLU A 197 6.17 1.46 -3.71
C GLU A 197 6.25 1.80 -2.22
N LEU A 198 5.22 2.44 -1.68
CA LEU A 198 4.98 2.56 -0.25
C LEU A 198 3.65 1.88 0.07
N SER A 199 3.63 0.97 1.03
CA SER A 199 2.41 0.26 1.42
C SER A 199 2.27 0.12 2.93
N VAL A 200 1.02 0.22 3.39
CA VAL A 200 0.63 -0.14 4.76
C VAL A 200 -0.03 -1.50 4.70
N LEU A 201 0.53 -2.47 5.40
CA LEU A 201 0.20 -3.88 5.30
C LEU A 201 -0.22 -4.45 6.64
N VAL A 202 -1.25 -5.29 6.58
CA VAL A 202 -1.79 -6.08 7.66
C VAL A 202 -1.67 -7.54 7.26
N ASP A 203 -0.82 -8.28 7.98
CA ASP A 203 -0.62 -9.72 7.79
C ASP A 203 -0.69 -10.53 9.09
N GLU A 204 -0.87 -9.86 10.24
CA GLU A 204 -1.32 -10.48 11.48
C GLU A 204 -2.84 -10.31 11.65
N LYS A 205 -3.45 -11.14 12.51
CA LYS A 205 -4.88 -11.02 12.80
C LYS A 205 -5.21 -9.67 13.39
N GLY A 206 -6.22 -9.03 12.81
CA GLY A 206 -6.72 -7.78 13.34
C GLY A 206 -7.60 -7.04 12.35
N THR A 207 -8.08 -5.89 12.81
CA THR A 207 -8.89 -4.97 12.01
C THR A 207 -8.44 -3.57 12.33
N TRP A 208 -7.95 -2.89 11.30
CA TRP A 208 -7.41 -1.55 11.37
C TRP A 208 -8.15 -0.65 10.40
N HIS A 209 -8.23 0.62 10.76
CA HIS A 209 -8.66 1.68 9.87
C HIS A 209 -7.49 2.61 9.68
N ILE A 210 -7.28 3.08 8.45
CA ILE A 210 -6.31 4.12 8.12
C ILE A 210 -7.12 5.35 7.75
N ASP A 211 -6.92 6.43 8.50
CA ASP A 211 -7.60 7.71 8.25
C ASP A 211 -6.74 8.60 7.34
N ARG A 212 -5.47 8.78 7.69
CA ARG A 212 -4.58 9.73 7.02
C ARG A 212 -3.19 9.14 6.83
N VAL A 213 -2.56 9.42 5.69
CA VAL A 213 -1.10 9.24 5.47
C VAL A 213 -0.54 10.54 4.92
N GLN A 214 0.61 10.97 5.43
CA GLN A 214 1.30 12.20 5.05
C GLN A 214 2.75 11.90 4.74
N ALA A 215 3.35 12.56 3.75
CA ALA A 215 4.78 12.51 3.46
C ALA A 215 5.25 13.87 2.93
N ALA A 216 6.34 14.44 3.45
CA ALA A 216 6.92 15.71 2.99
C ALA A 216 5.89 16.82 2.60
N ALA A 217 4.88 17.02 3.46
CA ALA A 217 3.73 17.93 3.30
C ALA A 217 2.62 17.52 2.30
N ALA A 218 2.76 16.44 1.56
CA ALA A 218 1.67 15.80 0.82
C ALA A 218 0.85 14.90 1.75
N THR A 219 -0.47 14.86 1.56
CA THR A 219 -1.38 14.07 2.40
C THR A 219 -2.37 13.29 1.53
N THR A 220 -2.67 12.06 1.93
CA THR A 220 -3.75 11.21 1.44
C THR A 220 -4.68 10.80 2.58
N GLY A 221 -5.93 10.50 2.23
CA GLY A 221 -6.95 10.05 3.17
C GLY A 221 -7.66 11.19 3.90
N GLU A 222 -7.36 12.46 3.63
CA GLU A 222 -8.21 13.52 4.19
C GLU A 222 -9.63 13.46 3.62
N PRO A 223 -10.66 13.74 4.45
CA PRO A 223 -12.06 13.65 4.02
C PRO A 223 -12.42 14.64 2.91
N ASN A 224 -11.57 15.63 2.65
CA ASN A 224 -11.64 16.52 1.48
C ASN A 224 -10.22 17.03 1.23
N GLY A 225 -9.65 16.71 0.06
CA GLY A 225 -8.46 17.40 -0.41
C GLY A 225 -8.70 18.91 -0.40
N THR A 226 -7.82 19.65 0.27
CA THR A 226 -7.69 21.09 0.10
C THR A 226 -6.51 21.38 -0.80
#